data_AF-A0A497D8R2-F1
#
_entry.id   AF-A0A497D8R2-F1
#
_cell.length_a   1.000
_cell.length_b   1.000
_cell.length_c   1.000
_cell.angle_alpha   90.00
_cell.angle_beta   90.00
_cell.angle_gamma   90.00
#
_symmetry.space_group_name_H-M   'P 1'
#
loop_
_entity.id
_entity.type
_entity.pdbx_description
1 polymer ?
#
loop_
_entity_poly.entity_id
_entity_poly.type
_entity_poly.pdbx_seq_one_letter_code
_entity_poly.pdbx_strand_id
1 'polypeptide(L)'
;MIFFFTSKRKSFLLATGIFFLISCGNNPVEHKSSGIDKADYTQYVNPFIGTSKMGHTYPGATAPFGMVQLSPQTNFVPMFNNDGSYNPETYAYCAGYQYSDSIIIGFAHTNFSGTGHSDLGDLLLMPTTGDLVLDPLKTETGNKGFYSAFSHDKEEASPGYYRVFLNDYGITAELTATERVGFHQYTFPASDSAHFILDMVYNVYHYDGKNVWTFIRVENDSLITGYRQTSGWARTRKVFFALQFSKPFKSYGYKKYDKETYTGFYRRFDQYHNFPEMAGKNIRAFFNFDTQEGEKIRVKVALSSVSTEGALKNLAAEIPHWDFEKTKAGTKEKWNKELAKIEVKTMTNAGMITFYTALYHTMLSPIIYEDVDGRYRGLDQNIHTSDGFTNYTIFSLWDTFRALHPLFNIIQPERNNDMIKSMLAHYDQSVHHMLPVWSHYANENWCMIGYHAVS
;
A
#
# COMPACT_ATOMS: atom_id res chain seq x y z
N MET A 1 -12.99 -73.70 -13.37
CA MET A 1 -12.30 -74.96 -13.69
C MET A 1 -11.51 -75.38 -12.47
N ILE A 2 -11.80 -76.56 -11.92
CA ILE A 2 -11.16 -77.11 -10.70
C ILE A 2 -9.85 -77.79 -11.10
N PHE A 3 -8.78 -77.69 -10.28
CA PHE A 3 -7.91 -78.83 -9.92
C PHE A 3 -7.03 -78.49 -8.70
N PHE A 4 -6.44 -79.53 -8.09
CA PHE A 4 -6.07 -79.63 -6.67
C PHE A 4 -4.67 -80.28 -6.51
N PHE A 5 -4.11 -80.24 -5.28
CA PHE A 5 -2.98 -81.04 -4.76
C PHE A 5 -1.54 -80.67 -5.27
N THR A 6 -0.44 -80.89 -4.52
CA THR A 6 -0.22 -81.78 -3.35
C THR A 6 0.84 -81.26 -2.33
N SER A 7 0.93 -81.92 -1.17
CA SER A 7 1.71 -81.60 0.05
C SER A 7 3.07 -82.34 0.20
N LYS A 8 3.98 -81.80 1.05
CA LYS A 8 4.79 -82.51 2.09
C LYS A 8 5.47 -81.44 3.00
N ARG A 9 5.25 -81.37 4.33
CA ARG A 9 5.86 -82.17 5.45
C ARG A 9 7.40 -82.24 5.38
N LYS A 10 8.19 -82.11 6.44
CA LYS A 10 7.97 -82.06 7.91
C LYS A 10 8.39 -80.66 8.45
N SER A 11 8.68 -80.31 9.72
CA SER A 11 8.89 -81.00 11.03
C SER A 11 8.41 -80.10 12.20
N PHE A 12 8.57 -80.57 13.45
CA PHE A 12 8.37 -79.85 14.71
C PHE A 12 9.70 -79.83 15.50
N LEU A 13 10.03 -78.75 16.21
CA LEU A 13 11.00 -78.79 17.32
C LEU A 13 10.65 -77.69 18.33
N LEU A 14 10.46 -78.11 19.58
CA LEU A 14 9.99 -77.29 20.68
C LEU A 14 11.19 -76.83 21.51
N ALA A 15 11.34 -75.53 21.76
CA ALA A 15 12.32 -75.00 22.70
C ALA A 15 11.72 -73.81 23.47
N THR A 16 11.35 -74.06 24.72
CA THR A 16 10.88 -73.03 25.67
C THR A 16 12.02 -72.13 26.11
N GLY A 17 11.98 -70.85 25.74
CA GLY A 17 12.87 -69.81 26.25
C GLY A 17 12.10 -68.78 27.08
N ILE A 18 12.51 -68.59 28.33
CA ILE A 18 11.91 -67.66 29.29
C ILE A 18 12.21 -66.22 28.84
N PHE A 19 11.17 -65.41 28.62
CA PHE A 19 11.32 -63.97 28.39
C PHE A 19 10.94 -63.16 29.63
N PHE A 20 11.89 -62.36 30.12
CA PHE A 20 11.66 -61.35 31.16
C PHE A 20 10.75 -60.23 30.62
N LEU A 21 9.69 -59.91 31.35
CA LEU A 21 8.89 -58.70 31.12
C LEU A 21 9.64 -57.49 31.71
N ILE A 22 10.37 -56.76 30.86
CA ILE A 22 10.89 -55.43 31.19
C ILE A 22 9.83 -54.40 30.81
N SER A 23 9.25 -53.76 31.82
CA SER A 23 8.28 -52.67 31.65
C SER A 23 8.99 -51.38 31.22
N CYS A 24 9.08 -51.12 29.92
CA CYS A 24 9.48 -49.82 29.40
C CYS A 24 8.36 -48.79 29.66
N GLY A 25 8.56 -47.92 30.66
CA GLY A 25 7.72 -46.75 30.87
C GLY A 25 7.95 -45.73 29.75
N ASN A 26 6.98 -45.58 28.85
CA ASN A 26 6.96 -44.52 27.86
C ASN A 26 6.64 -43.17 28.54
N ASN A 27 7.66 -42.55 29.14
CA ASN A 27 7.64 -41.10 29.34
C ASN A 27 7.81 -40.46 27.95
N PRO A 28 6.87 -39.64 27.47
CA PRO A 28 7.09 -38.89 26.24
C PRO A 28 8.24 -37.91 26.48
N VAL A 29 9.33 -38.10 25.72
CA VAL A 29 10.40 -37.11 25.68
C VAL A 29 9.81 -35.86 25.02
N GLU A 30 9.59 -34.82 25.81
CA GLU A 30 9.33 -33.49 25.26
C GLU A 30 10.53 -33.09 24.39
N HIS A 31 10.35 -33.19 23.08
CA HIS A 31 11.16 -32.44 22.14
C HIS A 31 10.87 -30.95 22.39
N LYS A 32 11.60 -30.35 23.34
CA LYS A 32 11.86 -28.93 23.31
C LYS A 32 12.50 -28.64 21.96
N SER A 33 11.71 -28.11 21.03
CA SER A 33 12.25 -27.44 19.87
C SER A 33 13.09 -26.29 20.42
N SER A 34 14.41 -26.46 20.40
CA SER A 34 15.33 -25.34 20.56
C SER A 34 15.02 -24.37 19.43
N GLY A 35 14.26 -23.33 19.74
CA GLY A 35 14.00 -22.25 18.80
C GLY A 35 15.35 -21.69 18.39
N ILE A 36 15.75 -21.95 17.15
CA ILE A 36 16.75 -21.11 16.50
C ILE A 36 16.03 -19.78 16.33
N ASP A 37 16.39 -18.79 17.14
CA ASP A 37 15.91 -17.42 16.96
C ASP A 37 16.25 -17.01 15.52
N LYS A 38 15.22 -16.96 14.66
CA LYS A 38 15.37 -16.42 13.29
C LYS A 38 15.93 -15.01 13.44
N ALA A 39 17.08 -14.75 12.84
CA ALA A 39 17.64 -13.41 12.79
C ALA A 39 16.60 -12.41 12.27
N ASP A 40 16.37 -11.33 13.03
CA ASP A 40 15.44 -10.26 12.65
C ASP A 40 16.22 -9.12 12.01
N TYR A 41 16.35 -9.16 10.69
CA TYR A 41 17.03 -8.13 9.90
C TYR A 41 16.22 -6.82 9.81
N THR A 42 14.92 -6.85 10.12
CA THR A 42 14.06 -5.65 10.04
C THR A 42 14.46 -4.59 11.08
N GLN A 43 15.11 -4.99 12.18
CA GLN A 43 15.65 -4.09 13.18
C GLN A 43 16.75 -3.15 12.64
N TYR A 44 17.35 -3.49 11.49
CA TYR A 44 18.38 -2.69 10.83
C TYR A 44 17.82 -1.80 9.71
N VAL A 45 16.51 -1.71 9.53
CA VAL A 45 15.93 -0.81 8.53
C VAL A 45 15.42 0.45 9.22
N ASN A 46 15.82 1.61 8.70
CA ASN A 46 15.29 2.92 9.10
C ASN A 46 14.60 3.60 7.89
N PRO A 47 13.27 3.49 7.75
CA PRO A 47 12.53 4.09 6.64
C PRO A 47 12.64 5.62 6.52
N PHE A 48 13.13 6.32 7.54
CA PHE A 48 13.37 7.77 7.46
C PHE A 48 14.61 8.15 6.65
N ILE A 49 15.53 7.23 6.38
CA ILE A 49 16.71 7.52 5.55
C ILE A 49 16.24 7.79 4.11
N GLY A 50 16.54 8.99 3.59
CA GLY A 50 16.08 9.45 2.27
C GLY A 50 14.81 10.31 2.29
N THR A 51 14.10 10.39 3.42
CA THR A 51 12.86 11.20 3.57
C THR A 51 13.11 12.70 3.77
N SER A 52 14.38 13.13 3.70
CA SER A 52 14.81 14.53 3.83
C SER A 52 15.57 14.97 2.59
N LYS A 53 15.35 16.22 2.16
CA LYS A 53 15.98 16.80 0.95
C LYS A 53 15.62 15.93 -0.27
N MET A 54 16.58 15.66 -1.15
CA MET A 54 16.37 15.08 -2.47
C MET A 54 16.47 13.55 -2.52
N GLY A 55 16.28 12.85 -1.39
CA GLY A 55 16.20 11.39 -1.39
C GLY A 55 14.83 10.87 -1.84
N HIS A 56 13.76 11.64 -1.58
CA HIS A 56 12.38 11.37 -2.00
C HIS A 56 11.92 9.93 -1.70
N THR A 57 12.28 9.37 -0.54
CA THR A 57 11.65 8.14 -0.02
C THR A 57 10.48 8.50 0.90
N TYR A 58 9.68 7.50 1.30
CA TYR A 58 8.58 7.66 2.23
C TYR A 58 8.74 6.72 3.45
N PRO A 59 8.33 7.15 4.67
CA PRO A 59 8.42 6.32 5.88
C PRO A 59 7.24 5.35 6.06
N GLY A 60 6.23 5.44 5.19
CA GLY A 60 4.99 4.67 5.26
C GLY A 60 5.12 3.14 5.17
N ALA A 61 4.04 2.46 5.54
CA ALA A 61 3.94 1.02 5.51
C ALA A 61 3.63 0.48 4.11
N THR A 62 4.38 -0.54 3.70
CA THR A 62 4.15 -1.31 2.46
C THR A 62 4.66 -2.74 2.64
N ALA A 63 4.17 -3.67 1.84
CA ALA A 63 4.74 -5.01 1.69
C ALA A 63 5.86 -4.99 0.62
N PRO A 64 6.81 -5.95 0.62
CA PRO A 64 7.82 -6.02 -0.45
C PRO A 64 7.15 -6.09 -1.83
N PHE A 65 7.50 -5.16 -2.72
CA PHE A 65 6.90 -5.01 -4.06
C PHE A 65 5.37 -4.80 -4.07
N GLY A 66 4.78 -4.29 -2.97
CA GLY A 66 3.33 -4.12 -2.80
C GLY A 66 2.74 -2.95 -3.59
N MET A 67 1.51 -3.12 -4.08
CA MET A 67 0.69 -2.12 -4.78
C MET A 67 0.30 -0.94 -3.87
N VAL A 68 0.11 -1.19 -2.57
CA VAL A 68 -0.17 -0.15 -1.57
C VAL A 68 1.13 0.33 -0.94
N GLN A 69 1.32 1.65 -0.95
CA GLN A 69 2.36 2.36 -0.20
C GLN A 69 1.65 3.33 0.76
N LEU A 70 1.19 2.83 1.91
CA LEU A 70 0.37 3.58 2.86
C LEU A 70 1.25 4.49 3.73
N SER A 71 1.35 5.77 3.36
CA SER A 71 2.28 6.73 3.95
C SER A 71 1.62 8.02 4.43
N PRO A 72 2.11 8.63 5.54
CA PRO A 72 1.84 10.04 5.82
C PRO A 72 2.22 10.93 4.64
N GLN A 73 1.49 12.03 4.49
CA GLN A 73 1.77 13.12 3.57
C GLN A 73 1.90 14.40 4.41
N THR A 74 2.99 15.15 4.27
CA THR A 74 3.27 16.30 5.14
C THR A 74 2.72 17.61 4.59
N ASN A 75 2.59 17.76 3.27
CA ASN A 75 2.18 19.03 2.68
C ASN A 75 1.35 18.89 1.40
N PHE A 76 0.59 19.95 1.09
CA PHE A 76 -0.18 20.11 -0.14
C PHE A 76 0.46 21.28 -0.92
N VAL A 77 1.45 20.98 -1.76
CA VAL A 77 2.17 22.01 -2.54
C VAL A 77 1.72 21.98 -4.00
N PRO A 78 0.99 23.01 -4.49
CA PRO A 78 0.61 23.12 -5.88
C PRO A 78 1.84 23.19 -6.81
N MET A 79 1.72 22.55 -7.98
CA MET A 79 2.74 22.50 -9.02
C MET A 79 2.90 23.83 -9.77
N PHE A 80 1.89 24.70 -9.73
CA PHE A 80 1.92 26.02 -10.35
C PHE A 80 1.55 27.11 -9.35
N ASN A 81 2.19 28.27 -9.49
CA ASN A 81 1.85 29.50 -8.81
C ASN A 81 0.57 30.11 -9.40
N ASN A 82 0.01 31.13 -8.74
CA ASN A 82 -1.22 31.82 -9.17
C ASN A 82 -1.11 32.49 -10.56
N ASP A 83 0.10 32.76 -11.05
CA ASP A 83 0.39 33.30 -12.39
C ASP A 83 0.58 32.22 -13.47
N GLY A 84 0.48 30.94 -13.10
CA GLY A 84 0.71 29.79 -13.98
C GLY A 84 2.17 29.36 -14.13
N SER A 85 3.13 30.04 -13.49
CA SER A 85 4.53 29.61 -13.48
C SER A 85 4.73 28.36 -12.63
N TYR A 86 5.73 27.52 -12.97
CA TYR A 86 6.04 26.32 -12.17
C TYR A 86 6.52 26.68 -10.77
N ASN A 87 5.97 26.03 -9.75
CA ASN A 87 6.40 26.17 -8.37
C ASN A 87 7.52 25.16 -8.06
N PRO A 88 8.79 25.62 -7.87
CA PRO A 88 9.90 24.72 -7.59
C PRO A 88 9.78 24.02 -6.22
N GLU A 89 9.00 24.55 -5.27
CA GLU A 89 8.82 23.92 -3.96
C GLU A 89 8.14 22.55 -4.05
N THR A 90 7.30 22.33 -5.07
CA THR A 90 6.61 21.04 -5.28
C THR A 90 7.62 19.89 -5.47
N TYR A 91 8.82 20.18 -5.99
CA TYR A 91 9.86 19.18 -6.25
C TYR A 91 10.31 18.44 -4.99
N ALA A 92 10.38 19.12 -3.84
CA ALA A 92 10.74 18.48 -2.57
C ALA A 92 9.73 17.38 -2.19
N TYR A 93 8.47 17.50 -2.63
CA TYR A 93 7.38 16.62 -2.22
C TYR A 93 7.16 15.44 -3.17
N CYS A 94 8.14 15.02 -3.98
CA CYS A 94 7.97 13.90 -4.92
C CYS A 94 7.43 12.60 -4.28
N ALA A 95 7.68 12.36 -3.00
CA ALA A 95 7.18 11.21 -2.23
C ALA A 95 6.07 11.56 -1.22
N GLY A 96 5.50 12.77 -1.29
CA GLY A 96 4.43 13.25 -0.40
C GLY A 96 4.87 13.63 1.03
N TYR A 97 6.04 13.18 1.48
CA TYR A 97 6.58 13.39 2.82
C TYR A 97 7.93 14.10 2.79
N GLN A 98 8.16 15.04 3.71
CA GLN A 98 9.46 15.64 4.01
C GLN A 98 9.73 15.66 5.52
N TYR A 99 10.88 15.12 5.93
CA TYR A 99 11.32 15.04 7.33
C TYR A 99 11.59 16.43 7.97
N SER A 100 11.65 17.51 7.19
CA SER A 100 11.76 18.87 7.73
C SER A 100 10.44 19.43 8.26
N ASP A 101 9.32 18.80 7.91
CA ASP A 101 8.00 19.35 8.17
C ASP A 101 7.49 18.95 9.56
N SER A 102 6.65 19.80 10.13
CA SER A 102 6.04 19.61 11.45
C SER A 102 4.54 19.35 11.42
N ILE A 103 3.96 19.17 10.22
CA ILE A 103 2.54 18.87 10.02
C ILE A 103 2.33 17.63 9.14
N ILE A 104 1.23 16.92 9.38
CA ILE A 104 0.69 15.87 8.51
C ILE A 104 -0.70 16.30 8.06
N ILE A 105 -0.94 16.26 6.75
CA ILE A 105 -2.26 16.50 6.16
C ILE A 105 -3.11 15.22 6.08
N GLY A 106 -2.49 14.04 6.07
CA GLY A 106 -3.18 12.74 6.12
C GLY A 106 -2.35 11.60 5.59
N PHE A 107 -3.00 10.47 5.28
CA PHE A 107 -2.35 9.23 4.89
C PHE A 107 -2.86 8.77 3.51
N ALA A 108 -1.97 8.71 2.51
CA ALA A 108 -2.29 8.31 1.15
C ALA A 108 -1.73 6.91 0.84
N HIS A 109 -2.33 6.24 -0.16
CA HIS A 109 -2.17 4.80 -0.40
C HIS A 109 -1.20 4.45 -1.52
N THR A 110 -0.71 5.44 -2.27
CA THR A 110 0.17 5.26 -3.43
C THR A 110 1.26 6.32 -3.42
N ASN A 111 2.53 5.91 -3.48
CA ASN A 111 3.69 6.80 -3.37
C ASN A 111 4.86 6.28 -4.22
N PHE A 112 5.58 7.19 -4.88
CA PHE A 112 6.87 6.86 -5.47
C PHE A 112 7.99 6.90 -4.43
N SER A 113 9.07 6.14 -4.68
CA SER A 113 10.29 6.17 -3.89
C SER A 113 11.48 6.49 -4.79
N GLY A 114 12.21 7.57 -4.49
CA GLY A 114 13.44 7.98 -5.17
C GLY A 114 13.28 8.71 -6.50
N THR A 115 12.08 9.16 -6.88
CA THR A 115 11.85 9.79 -8.19
C THR A 115 12.18 11.29 -8.22
N GLY A 116 12.67 11.78 -9.37
CA GLY A 116 12.84 13.21 -9.68
C GLY A 116 11.63 13.88 -10.35
N HIS A 117 10.48 13.20 -10.34
CA HIS A 117 9.18 13.69 -10.79
C HIS A 117 8.09 12.93 -10.04
N SER A 118 6.83 13.37 -10.09
CA SER A 118 5.77 12.70 -9.31
C SER A 118 4.38 12.68 -9.93
N ASP A 119 3.60 11.74 -9.41
CA ASP A 119 2.18 11.42 -9.64
C ASP A 119 1.69 10.74 -8.34
N LEU A 120 0.63 9.93 -8.37
CA LEU A 120 0.14 9.17 -7.20
C LEU A 120 -0.38 10.11 -6.07
N GLY A 121 -0.25 9.73 -4.80
CA GLY A 121 -0.94 10.38 -3.69
C GLY A 121 -2.45 10.10 -3.71
N ASP A 122 -2.85 8.85 -3.91
CA ASP A 122 -4.26 8.46 -3.99
C ASP A 122 -4.89 8.19 -2.63
N LEU A 123 -6.17 8.58 -2.52
CA LEU A 123 -7.04 8.32 -1.38
C LEU A 123 -6.43 8.82 -0.06
N LEU A 124 -6.31 10.13 0.11
CA LEU A 124 -5.81 10.68 1.38
C LEU A 124 -6.90 10.56 2.45
N LEU A 125 -6.64 9.78 3.49
CA LEU A 125 -7.50 9.62 4.66
C LEU A 125 -6.90 10.39 5.84
N MET A 126 -7.70 11.21 6.52
CA MET A 126 -7.28 11.95 7.71
C MET A 126 -8.33 11.81 8.83
N PRO A 127 -7.97 11.27 10.01
CA PRO A 127 -8.86 11.31 11.18
C PRO A 127 -8.72 12.64 11.92
N THR A 128 -9.83 13.18 12.41
CA THR A 128 -9.86 14.41 13.23
C THR A 128 -10.86 14.31 14.37
N THR A 129 -10.79 15.26 15.30
CA THR A 129 -11.78 15.50 16.37
C THR A 129 -12.08 17.00 16.46
N GLY A 130 -13.27 17.35 16.96
CA GLY A 130 -13.72 18.74 17.08
C GLY A 130 -14.48 19.21 15.83
N ASP A 131 -14.33 20.47 15.44
CA ASP A 131 -15.07 21.03 14.29
C ASP A 131 -14.67 20.38 12.96
N LEU A 132 -15.68 20.05 12.13
CA LEU A 132 -15.46 19.52 10.79
C LEU A 132 -14.92 20.59 9.84
N VAL A 133 -13.60 20.56 9.58
CA VAL A 133 -12.93 21.39 8.58
C VAL A 133 -12.50 20.53 7.39
N LEU A 134 -12.83 20.94 6.17
CA LEU A 134 -12.55 20.18 4.94
C LEU A 134 -11.43 20.79 4.08
N ASP A 135 -10.75 21.84 4.54
CA ASP A 135 -9.62 22.43 3.81
C ASP A 135 -8.30 21.95 4.45
N PRO A 136 -7.29 21.50 3.66
CA PRO A 136 -6.16 20.72 4.17
C PRO A 136 -5.15 21.57 4.94
N LEU A 137 -4.89 22.78 4.44
CA LEU A 137 -3.99 23.79 5.01
C LEU A 137 -4.84 24.96 5.53
N LYS A 138 -4.29 26.17 5.62
CA LYS A 138 -5.08 27.33 6.06
C LYS A 138 -6.25 27.62 5.11
N THR A 139 -7.41 27.95 5.67
CA THR A 139 -8.58 28.41 4.91
C THR A 139 -8.34 29.79 4.30
N GLU A 140 -9.17 30.22 3.35
CA GLU A 140 -9.15 31.59 2.80
C GLU A 140 -9.29 32.67 3.88
N THR A 141 -9.99 32.37 4.99
CA THR A 141 -10.16 33.26 6.14
C THR A 141 -9.00 33.19 7.16
N GLY A 142 -7.96 32.40 6.89
CA GLY A 142 -6.79 32.23 7.74
C GLY A 142 -6.94 31.22 8.89
N ASN A 143 -8.09 30.55 9.00
CA ASN A 143 -8.32 29.51 10.01
C ASN A 143 -7.50 28.25 9.71
N LYS A 144 -7.25 27.45 10.75
CA LYS A 144 -6.56 26.16 10.64
C LYS A 144 -7.36 25.18 9.76
N GLY A 145 -6.66 24.40 8.95
CA GLY A 145 -7.22 23.26 8.20
C GLY A 145 -7.29 21.97 9.02
N PHE A 146 -7.58 20.86 8.34
CA PHE A 146 -7.59 19.52 8.95
C PHE A 146 -6.20 18.92 9.21
N TYR A 147 -5.12 19.57 8.79
CA TYR A 147 -3.76 19.11 9.15
C TYR A 147 -3.59 18.97 10.66
N SER A 148 -2.72 18.06 11.10
CA SER A 148 -2.26 18.01 12.49
C SER A 148 -0.77 18.35 12.56
N ALA A 149 -0.36 19.11 13.57
CA ALA A 149 1.03 19.09 14.01
C ALA A 149 1.45 17.67 14.46
N PHE A 150 2.72 17.31 14.27
CA PHE A 150 3.35 16.09 14.77
C PHE A 150 4.81 16.37 15.21
N SER A 151 5.49 15.36 15.77
CA SER A 151 6.94 15.43 16.02
C SER A 151 7.56 14.04 15.90
N HIS A 152 8.83 13.98 15.46
CA HIS A 152 9.55 12.70 15.32
C HIS A 152 9.76 11.98 16.66
N ASP A 153 9.73 12.68 17.80
CA ASP A 153 9.75 12.07 19.14
C ASP A 153 8.52 11.17 19.41
N LYS A 154 7.46 11.32 18.62
CA LYS A 154 6.22 10.51 18.66
C LYS A 154 5.92 9.89 17.30
N GLU A 155 6.95 9.62 16.51
CA GLU A 155 6.87 9.01 15.19
C GLU A 155 7.80 7.79 15.12
N GLU A 156 7.31 6.68 14.59
CA GLU A 156 8.03 5.41 14.52
C GLU A 156 7.79 4.77 13.15
N ALA A 157 8.84 4.26 12.51
CA ALA A 157 8.75 3.56 11.23
C ALA A 157 9.65 2.33 11.22
N SER A 158 9.17 1.25 10.62
CA SER A 158 9.90 -0.02 10.41
C SER A 158 9.31 -0.76 9.20
N PRO A 159 9.96 -1.80 8.65
CA PRO A 159 9.46 -2.49 7.45
C PRO A 159 8.03 -3.01 7.59
N GLY A 160 7.09 -2.39 6.87
CA GLY A 160 5.67 -2.73 6.91
C GLY A 160 4.86 -2.11 8.06
N TYR A 161 5.41 -1.17 8.82
CA TYR A 161 4.71 -0.48 9.92
C TYR A 161 5.14 0.98 10.08
N TYR A 162 4.16 1.87 10.22
CA TYR A 162 4.36 3.28 10.56
C TYR A 162 3.40 3.69 11.69
N ARG A 163 3.85 4.57 12.58
CA ARG A 163 3.03 5.13 13.66
C ARG A 163 3.37 6.60 13.89
N VAL A 164 2.34 7.42 14.16
CA VAL A 164 2.50 8.82 14.56
C VAL A 164 1.42 9.28 15.51
N PHE A 165 1.74 10.21 16.40
CA PHE A 165 0.75 10.92 17.22
C PHE A 165 0.37 12.28 16.58
N LEU A 166 -0.91 12.44 16.27
CA LEU A 166 -1.49 13.65 15.71
C LEU A 166 -1.81 14.63 16.86
N ASN A 167 -0.87 15.52 17.17
CA ASN A 167 -0.90 16.38 18.36
C ASN A 167 -2.18 17.21 18.48
N ASP A 168 -2.75 17.69 17.36
CA ASP A 168 -3.88 18.62 17.38
C ASP A 168 -5.23 17.94 17.66
N TYR A 169 -5.30 16.62 17.50
CA TYR A 169 -6.54 15.83 17.66
C TYR A 169 -6.47 14.80 18.80
N GLY A 170 -5.27 14.59 19.38
CA GLY A 170 -5.05 13.57 20.40
C GLY A 170 -5.06 12.12 19.87
N ILE A 171 -4.97 11.94 18.54
CA ILE A 171 -5.15 10.64 17.88
C ILE A 171 -3.79 9.97 17.64
N THR A 172 -3.66 8.70 18.01
CA THR A 172 -2.53 7.88 17.54
C THR A 172 -2.94 7.16 16.26
N ALA A 173 -2.21 7.41 15.17
CA ALA A 173 -2.35 6.71 13.91
C ALA A 173 -1.30 5.60 13.80
N GLU A 174 -1.73 4.39 13.45
CA GLU A 174 -0.90 3.22 13.20
C GLU A 174 -1.26 2.62 11.85
N LEU A 175 -0.27 2.32 11.00
CA LEU A 175 -0.44 1.88 9.62
C LEU A 175 0.34 0.58 9.38
N THR A 176 -0.27 -0.35 8.66
CA THR A 176 0.39 -1.51 8.04
C THR A 176 -0.23 -1.80 6.68
N ALA A 177 0.34 -2.68 5.87
CA ALA A 177 -0.20 -3.02 4.56
C ALA A 177 0.13 -4.46 4.15
N THR A 178 -0.76 -5.09 3.39
CA THR A 178 -0.45 -6.26 2.55
C THR A 178 -0.09 -5.79 1.13
N GLU A 179 -0.01 -6.71 0.17
CA GLU A 179 0.30 -6.42 -1.22
C GLU A 179 -0.68 -5.42 -1.84
N ARG A 180 -1.99 -5.49 -1.55
CA ARG A 180 -3.03 -4.66 -2.19
C ARG A 180 -3.96 -3.93 -1.22
N VAL A 181 -3.76 -4.10 0.10
CA VAL A 181 -4.66 -3.56 1.14
C VAL A 181 -3.87 -2.80 2.19
N GLY A 182 -4.15 -1.50 2.32
CA GLY A 182 -3.73 -0.69 3.47
C GLY A 182 -4.61 -0.98 4.68
N PHE A 183 -4.01 -1.06 5.86
CA PHE A 183 -4.72 -1.31 7.10
C PHE A 183 -4.29 -0.30 8.16
N HIS A 184 -5.26 0.45 8.66
CA HIS A 184 -5.09 1.53 9.61
C HIS A 184 -5.69 1.12 10.96
N GLN A 185 -5.07 1.56 12.04
CA GLN A 185 -5.63 1.55 13.39
C GLN A 185 -5.46 2.95 13.99
N TYR A 186 -6.58 3.57 14.35
CA TYR A 186 -6.62 4.91 14.93
C TYR A 186 -7.15 4.83 16.36
N THR A 187 -6.33 5.24 17.32
CA THR A 187 -6.70 5.31 18.74
C THR A 187 -7.16 6.74 19.02
N PHE A 188 -8.44 6.91 19.33
CA PHE A 188 -9.07 8.21 19.57
C PHE A 188 -9.16 8.55 21.07
N PRO A 189 -9.20 9.84 21.43
CA PRO A 189 -9.74 10.27 22.71
C PRO A 189 -11.28 10.19 22.71
N ALA A 190 -11.90 10.39 23.88
CA ALA A 190 -13.34 10.56 23.96
C ALA A 190 -13.82 11.79 23.17
N SER A 191 -14.80 11.63 22.26
CA SER A 191 -15.37 12.72 21.47
C SER A 191 -16.77 12.37 20.94
N ASP A 192 -17.67 13.35 20.83
CA ASP A 192 -18.95 13.26 20.11
C ASP A 192 -18.86 13.80 18.66
N SER A 193 -17.67 14.23 18.28
CA SER A 193 -17.35 14.98 17.06
C SER A 193 -16.04 14.45 16.48
N ALA A 194 -15.96 13.12 16.26
CA ALA A 194 -14.84 12.48 15.58
C ALA A 194 -15.17 12.31 14.09
N HIS A 195 -14.19 12.56 13.22
CA HIS A 195 -14.37 12.53 11.78
C HIS A 195 -13.28 11.73 11.09
N PHE A 196 -13.64 11.10 9.97
CA PHE A 196 -12.70 10.66 8.95
C PHE A 196 -12.95 11.44 7.67
N ILE A 197 -11.95 12.18 7.20
CA ILE A 197 -11.97 12.94 5.95
C ILE A 197 -11.28 12.10 4.88
N LEU A 198 -11.99 11.83 3.78
CA LEU A 198 -11.44 11.24 2.56
C LEU A 198 -11.26 12.35 1.53
N ASP A 199 -10.03 12.88 1.42
CA ASP A 199 -9.66 13.91 0.46
C ASP A 199 -9.29 13.27 -0.89
N MET A 200 -10.21 13.37 -1.85
CA MET A 200 -9.99 12.94 -3.23
C MET A 200 -9.45 14.08 -4.12
N VAL A 201 -9.33 15.29 -3.58
CA VAL A 201 -8.65 16.44 -4.22
C VAL A 201 -7.13 16.29 -4.11
N TYR A 202 -6.63 15.79 -2.97
CA TYR A 202 -5.21 15.58 -2.73
C TYR A 202 -4.55 14.67 -3.77
N ASN A 203 -3.37 15.06 -4.22
CA ASN A 203 -2.42 14.20 -4.93
C ASN A 203 -1.04 14.87 -4.85
N VAL A 204 0.03 14.11 -5.08
CA VAL A 204 1.38 14.69 -5.20
C VAL A 204 1.50 15.42 -6.54
N TYR A 205 2.17 16.58 -6.58
CA TYR A 205 2.21 17.49 -7.74
C TYR A 205 0.80 17.95 -8.16
N HIS A 206 0.07 18.59 -7.25
CA HIS A 206 -1.31 19.02 -7.48
C HIS A 206 -1.41 20.23 -8.44
N TYR A 207 -2.33 20.17 -9.40
CA TYR A 207 -2.72 21.30 -10.24
C TYR A 207 -4.21 21.22 -10.62
N ASP A 208 -4.81 22.35 -11.03
CA ASP A 208 -6.24 22.36 -11.41
C ASP A 208 -6.49 21.54 -12.68
N GLY A 209 -7.61 20.82 -12.71
CA GLY A 209 -7.94 19.85 -13.77
C GLY A 209 -7.17 18.52 -13.72
N LYS A 210 -6.23 18.33 -12.77
CA LYS A 210 -5.51 17.05 -12.64
C LYS A 210 -6.45 15.88 -12.32
N ASN A 211 -7.41 16.09 -11.43
CA ASN A 211 -8.51 15.15 -11.22
C ASN A 211 -9.51 15.25 -12.38
N VAL A 212 -9.57 14.20 -13.20
CA VAL A 212 -10.47 14.14 -14.36
C VAL A 212 -11.88 13.81 -13.90
N TRP A 213 -12.03 12.80 -13.04
CA TRP A 213 -13.30 12.45 -12.42
C TRP A 213 -13.11 11.60 -11.15
N THR A 214 -13.96 11.81 -10.17
CA THR A 214 -14.04 11.06 -8.91
C THR A 214 -15.46 10.54 -8.73
N PHE A 215 -15.59 9.30 -8.28
CA PHE A 215 -16.85 8.68 -7.90
C PHE A 215 -16.69 7.94 -6.57
N ILE A 216 -17.63 8.15 -5.65
CA ILE A 216 -17.68 7.48 -4.34
C ILE A 216 -19.10 6.96 -4.14
N ARG A 217 -19.21 5.73 -3.64
CA ARG A 217 -20.45 5.07 -3.22
C ARG A 217 -20.36 4.61 -1.78
N VAL A 218 -21.37 4.92 -1.00
CA VAL A 218 -21.58 4.31 0.33
C VAL A 218 -22.49 3.10 0.14
N GLU A 219 -21.93 1.90 0.32
CA GLU A 219 -22.64 0.64 0.07
C GLU A 219 -23.46 0.18 1.29
N ASN A 220 -22.99 0.51 2.50
CA ASN A 220 -23.67 0.30 3.78
C ASN A 220 -23.04 1.21 4.85
N ASP A 221 -23.38 0.98 6.13
CA ASP A 221 -22.96 1.78 7.30
C ASP A 221 -21.44 1.82 7.60
N SER A 222 -20.64 1.04 6.88
CA SER A 222 -19.21 0.87 7.15
C SER A 222 -18.36 0.65 5.88
N LEU A 223 -18.96 0.34 4.73
CA LEU A 223 -18.30 0.07 3.46
C LEU A 223 -18.54 1.17 2.41
N ILE A 224 -17.45 1.64 1.83
CA ILE A 224 -17.42 2.63 0.76
C ILE A 224 -16.64 2.06 -0.42
N THR A 225 -17.12 2.23 -1.65
CA THR A 225 -16.36 1.92 -2.86
C THR A 225 -16.24 3.15 -3.74
N GLY A 226 -15.33 3.13 -4.72
CA GLY A 226 -15.23 4.23 -5.66
C GLY A 226 -14.06 4.12 -6.62
N TYR A 227 -13.83 5.21 -7.35
CA TYR A 227 -12.63 5.38 -8.16
C TYR A 227 -12.24 6.85 -8.30
N ARG A 228 -10.97 7.08 -8.62
CA ARG A 228 -10.46 8.34 -9.15
C ARG A 228 -9.79 8.11 -10.50
N GLN A 229 -10.05 9.01 -11.44
CA GLN A 229 -9.28 9.16 -12.66
C GLN A 229 -8.46 10.45 -12.58
N THR A 230 -7.15 10.35 -12.81
CA THR A 230 -6.25 11.51 -12.90
C THR A 230 -5.60 11.58 -14.28
N SER A 231 -5.25 12.81 -14.66
CA SER A 231 -4.20 13.08 -15.66
C SER A 231 -2.93 13.49 -14.90
N GLY A 232 -1.77 13.44 -15.55
CA GLY A 232 -0.50 13.69 -14.90
C GLY A 232 0.64 13.10 -15.71
N TRP A 233 1.65 12.57 -15.01
CA TRP A 233 2.74 11.84 -15.64
C TRP A 233 2.21 10.52 -16.22
N ALA A 234 1.23 9.89 -15.57
CA ALA A 234 0.30 8.97 -16.22
C ALA A 234 -0.92 9.75 -16.75
N ARG A 235 -1.13 9.72 -18.06
CA ARG A 235 -2.09 10.58 -18.75
C ARG A 235 -3.56 10.19 -18.51
N THR A 236 -3.83 8.93 -18.21
CA THR A 236 -5.19 8.36 -18.12
C THR A 236 -5.41 7.48 -16.90
N ARG A 237 -4.62 7.69 -15.84
CA ARG A 237 -4.55 6.83 -14.66
C ARG A 237 -5.90 6.67 -13.97
N LYS A 238 -6.29 5.42 -13.67
CA LYS A 238 -7.47 5.08 -12.86
C LYS A 238 -7.07 4.21 -11.68
N VAL A 239 -7.59 4.54 -10.51
CA VAL A 239 -7.47 3.72 -9.29
C VAL A 239 -8.87 3.55 -8.71
N PHE A 240 -9.27 2.29 -8.55
CA PHE A 240 -10.50 1.87 -7.90
C PHE A 240 -10.20 1.46 -6.47
N PHE A 241 -11.17 1.60 -5.58
CA PHE A 241 -10.98 1.27 -4.17
C PHE A 241 -12.21 0.67 -3.48
N ALA A 242 -11.93 -0.04 -2.39
CA ALA A 242 -12.89 -0.42 -1.37
C ALA A 242 -12.33 -0.04 0.00
N LEU A 243 -13.01 0.86 0.71
CA LEU A 243 -12.67 1.32 2.05
C LEU A 243 -13.71 0.78 3.04
N GLN A 244 -13.27 0.11 4.09
CA GLN A 244 -14.15 -0.42 5.14
C GLN A 244 -13.70 0.07 6.52
N PHE A 245 -14.64 0.56 7.32
CA PHE A 245 -14.46 0.88 8.74
C PHE A 245 -14.81 -0.32 9.64
N SER A 246 -14.13 -0.45 10.79
CA SER A 246 -14.45 -1.46 11.80
C SER A 246 -15.64 -1.09 12.71
N LYS A 247 -16.15 0.12 12.56
CA LYS A 247 -17.27 0.71 13.31
C LYS A 247 -18.22 1.35 12.30
N PRO A 248 -19.54 1.23 12.45
CA PRO A 248 -20.49 2.00 11.65
C PRO A 248 -20.35 3.51 11.87
N PHE A 249 -20.43 4.31 10.81
CA PHE A 249 -20.50 5.78 10.94
C PHE A 249 -21.93 6.23 11.29
N LYS A 250 -22.03 7.35 12.00
CA LYS A 250 -23.27 7.98 12.46
C LYS A 250 -23.94 8.81 11.35
N SER A 251 -23.14 9.45 10.52
CA SER A 251 -23.57 10.20 9.33
C SER A 251 -22.38 10.47 8.41
N TYR A 252 -22.66 10.88 7.18
CA TYR A 252 -21.64 11.20 6.19
C TYR A 252 -22.11 12.27 5.21
N GLY A 253 -21.17 12.85 4.48
CA GLY A 253 -21.43 13.88 3.48
C GLY A 253 -20.18 14.23 2.70
N TYR A 254 -20.25 15.27 1.88
CA TYR A 254 -19.08 15.77 1.14
C TYR A 254 -19.17 17.26 0.80
N LYS A 255 -18.01 17.87 0.51
CA LYS A 255 -17.90 19.17 -0.17
C LYS A 255 -17.35 18.96 -1.57
N LYS A 256 -17.96 19.62 -2.55
CA LYS A 256 -17.54 19.63 -3.95
C LYS A 256 -16.88 20.97 -4.26
N TYR A 257 -15.73 20.93 -4.92
CA TYR A 257 -14.89 22.11 -5.20
C TYR A 257 -14.85 22.47 -6.69
N ASP A 258 -15.29 21.58 -7.59
CA ASP A 258 -15.44 21.89 -9.01
C ASP A 258 -16.78 22.56 -9.35
N LYS A 259 -16.71 23.61 -10.18
CA LYS A 259 -17.86 24.34 -10.72
C LYS A 259 -18.43 23.63 -11.94
N GLU A 260 -19.22 22.58 -11.72
CA GLU A 260 -19.93 21.91 -12.82
C GLU A 260 -21.26 22.60 -13.12
N THR A 261 -21.50 22.93 -14.40
CA THR A 261 -22.65 23.76 -14.81
C THR A 261 -23.92 22.94 -15.01
N TYR A 262 -23.78 21.65 -15.32
CA TYR A 262 -24.90 20.73 -15.51
C TYR A 262 -24.80 19.53 -14.56
N THR A 263 -25.74 19.45 -13.61
CA THR A 263 -25.86 18.34 -12.64
C THR A 263 -27.12 17.48 -12.87
N GLY A 264 -27.78 17.64 -14.01
CA GLY A 264 -28.99 16.89 -14.37
C GLY A 264 -30.12 17.05 -13.34
N PHE A 265 -30.74 15.93 -12.97
CA PHE A 265 -31.80 15.90 -11.95
C PHE A 265 -31.30 15.77 -10.51
N TYR A 266 -29.98 15.59 -10.29
CA TYR A 266 -29.43 15.40 -8.94
C TYR A 266 -29.70 16.59 -8.01
N ARG A 267 -29.85 17.80 -8.56
CA ARG A 267 -30.32 19.02 -7.85
C ARG A 267 -31.68 18.92 -7.15
N ARG A 268 -32.41 17.80 -7.31
CA ARG A 268 -33.67 17.50 -6.61
C ARG A 268 -33.47 16.75 -5.29
N PHE A 269 -32.28 16.22 -5.03
CA PHE A 269 -31.93 15.50 -3.81
C PHE A 269 -31.02 16.37 -2.94
N ASP A 270 -31.13 16.21 -1.63
CA ASP A 270 -30.04 16.59 -0.74
C ASP A 270 -28.91 15.56 -0.93
N GLN A 271 -27.91 15.93 -1.73
CA GLN A 271 -26.73 15.10 -1.98
C GLN A 271 -25.70 15.19 -0.83
N TYR A 272 -25.79 16.20 0.03
CA TYR A 272 -24.69 16.56 0.93
C TYR A 272 -24.80 15.91 2.31
N HIS A 273 -25.96 15.34 2.65
CA HIS A 273 -26.19 14.64 3.92
C HIS A 273 -26.73 13.23 3.69
N ASN A 274 -25.93 12.21 4.04
CA ASN A 274 -26.29 10.79 3.98
C ASN A 274 -26.82 10.28 2.60
N PHE A 275 -26.40 10.91 1.50
CA PHE A 275 -26.75 10.48 0.15
C PHE A 275 -25.66 9.55 -0.41
N PRO A 276 -25.97 8.31 -0.82
CA PRO A 276 -24.97 7.27 -0.99
C PRO A 276 -24.10 7.40 -2.25
N GLU A 277 -24.34 8.37 -3.14
CA GLU A 277 -23.60 8.56 -4.39
C GLU A 277 -22.97 9.95 -4.47
N MET A 278 -21.65 10.04 -4.68
CA MET A 278 -20.92 11.31 -4.80
C MET A 278 -20.13 11.34 -6.12
N ALA A 279 -20.31 12.37 -6.93
CA ALA A 279 -19.66 12.49 -8.25
C ALA A 279 -19.23 13.91 -8.62
N GLY A 280 -18.04 14.04 -9.21
CA GLY A 280 -17.42 15.32 -9.55
C GLY A 280 -15.92 15.20 -9.75
N LYS A 281 -15.23 16.30 -10.04
CA LYS A 281 -13.77 16.29 -10.20
C LYS A 281 -13.08 16.33 -8.84
N ASN A 282 -13.47 17.27 -7.99
CA ASN A 282 -12.80 17.60 -6.73
C ASN A 282 -13.78 17.43 -5.55
N ILE A 283 -13.68 16.29 -4.87
CA ILE A 283 -14.53 15.90 -3.74
C ILE A 283 -13.69 15.72 -2.48
N ARG A 284 -14.20 16.19 -1.35
CA ARG A 284 -13.77 15.73 -0.02
C ARG A 284 -14.97 15.19 0.73
N ALA A 285 -14.97 13.89 1.01
CA ALA A 285 -16.02 13.23 1.77
C ALA A 285 -15.65 13.19 3.26
N PHE A 286 -16.64 13.09 4.13
CA PHE A 286 -16.45 12.92 5.56
C PHE A 286 -17.40 11.87 6.14
N PHE A 287 -16.95 11.18 7.17
CA PHE A 287 -17.69 10.15 7.91
C PHE A 287 -17.58 10.45 9.41
N ASN A 288 -18.72 10.55 10.09
CA ASN A 288 -18.82 11.04 11.46
C ASN A 288 -18.98 9.89 12.46
N PHE A 289 -18.35 10.01 13.62
CA PHE A 289 -18.33 9.01 14.67
C PHE A 289 -18.41 9.67 16.05
N ASP A 290 -19.03 8.95 17.00
CA ASP A 290 -18.80 9.17 18.43
C ASP A 290 -17.68 8.20 18.86
N THR A 291 -16.78 8.60 19.77
CA THR A 291 -15.63 7.81 20.24
C THR A 291 -15.51 7.83 21.77
N GLN A 292 -15.04 6.73 22.34
CA GLN A 292 -14.63 6.63 23.75
C GLN A 292 -13.11 6.81 23.92
N GLU A 293 -12.68 7.09 25.15
CA GLU A 293 -11.26 7.25 25.47
C GLU A 293 -10.46 5.97 25.19
N GLY A 294 -9.45 6.07 24.32
CA GLY A 294 -8.67 4.92 23.86
C GLY A 294 -9.38 4.02 22.86
N GLU A 295 -10.53 4.42 22.31
CA GLU A 295 -11.26 3.61 21.34
C GLU A 295 -10.47 3.46 20.03
N LYS A 296 -10.36 2.23 19.53
CA LYS A 296 -9.63 1.89 18.31
C LYS A 296 -10.57 1.67 17.14
N ILE A 297 -10.72 2.69 16.28
CA ILE A 297 -11.37 2.54 14.98
C ILE A 297 -10.32 2.10 13.96
N ARG A 298 -10.59 1.01 13.23
CA ARG A 298 -9.70 0.48 12.19
C ARG A 298 -10.32 0.70 10.82
N VAL A 299 -9.45 0.85 9.81
CA VAL A 299 -9.87 1.10 8.42
C VAL A 299 -9.07 0.19 7.50
N LYS A 300 -9.73 -0.55 6.60
CA LYS A 300 -9.08 -1.32 5.53
C LYS A 300 -9.34 -0.64 4.20
N VAL A 301 -8.32 -0.44 3.39
CA VAL A 301 -8.44 0.21 2.07
C VAL A 301 -7.73 -0.65 1.04
N ALA A 302 -8.51 -1.33 0.19
CA ALA A 302 -7.97 -2.09 -0.93
C ALA A 302 -7.98 -1.26 -2.21
N LEU A 303 -6.94 -1.42 -3.03
CA LEU A 303 -6.82 -0.80 -4.36
C LEU A 303 -7.08 -1.83 -5.48
N SER A 304 -7.43 -1.34 -6.66
CA SER A 304 -7.48 -2.09 -7.92
C SER A 304 -7.24 -1.16 -9.13
N SER A 305 -6.61 -1.66 -10.19
CA SER A 305 -6.51 -0.97 -11.49
C SER A 305 -7.71 -1.25 -12.43
N VAL A 306 -8.55 -2.22 -12.04
CA VAL A 306 -9.61 -2.81 -12.85
C VAL A 306 -10.98 -2.27 -12.47
N SER A 307 -11.39 -2.43 -11.21
CA SER A 307 -12.77 -2.21 -10.75
C SER A 307 -12.92 -2.16 -9.22
N THR A 308 -14.04 -1.64 -8.72
CA THR A 308 -14.42 -1.75 -7.29
C THR A 308 -14.64 -3.20 -6.84
N GLU A 309 -15.14 -4.07 -7.72
CA GLU A 309 -15.26 -5.51 -7.46
C GLU A 309 -13.88 -6.16 -7.25
N GLY A 310 -12.89 -5.78 -8.05
CA GLY A 310 -11.49 -6.19 -7.89
C GLY A 310 -10.93 -5.76 -6.53
N ALA A 311 -11.13 -4.50 -6.14
CA ALA A 311 -10.74 -4.01 -4.82
C ALA A 311 -11.42 -4.77 -3.67
N LEU A 312 -12.71 -5.11 -3.80
CA LEU A 312 -13.43 -5.93 -2.81
C LEU A 312 -12.87 -7.35 -2.71
N LYS A 313 -12.50 -7.98 -3.83
CA LYS A 313 -11.82 -9.30 -3.84
C LYS A 313 -10.45 -9.23 -3.17
N ASN A 314 -9.65 -8.20 -3.48
CA ASN A 314 -8.35 -7.96 -2.86
C ASN A 314 -8.50 -7.81 -1.32
N LEU A 315 -9.48 -7.02 -0.86
CA LEU A 315 -9.79 -6.84 0.56
C LEU A 315 -10.17 -8.14 1.26
N ALA A 316 -11.05 -8.94 0.65
CA ALA A 316 -11.53 -10.20 1.21
C ALA A 316 -10.45 -11.30 1.24
N ALA A 317 -9.58 -11.35 0.23
CA ALA A 317 -8.52 -12.34 0.12
C ALA A 317 -7.34 -12.05 1.08
N GLU A 318 -6.91 -10.80 1.17
CA GLU A 318 -5.68 -10.45 1.91
C GLU A 318 -5.94 -10.10 3.38
N ILE A 319 -7.05 -9.42 3.72
CA ILE A 319 -7.38 -9.03 5.11
C ILE A 319 -8.87 -9.27 5.44
N PRO A 320 -9.30 -10.55 5.59
CA PRO A 320 -10.66 -10.90 5.99
C PRO A 320 -10.98 -10.58 7.47
N HIS A 321 -9.98 -10.24 8.29
CA HIS A 321 -10.13 -9.98 9.73
C HIS A 321 -10.00 -8.50 10.11
N TRP A 322 -10.08 -8.22 11.42
CA TRP A 322 -9.82 -6.92 12.04
C TRP A 322 -8.62 -6.91 13.00
N ASP A 323 -7.86 -8.00 13.05
CA ASP A 323 -6.61 -8.10 13.81
C ASP A 323 -5.46 -7.38 13.08
N PHE A 324 -5.11 -6.19 13.56
CA PHE A 324 -4.05 -5.34 13.01
C PHE A 324 -2.64 -5.87 13.30
N GLU A 325 -2.39 -6.40 14.49
CA GLU A 325 -1.07 -6.93 14.86
C GLU A 325 -0.75 -8.20 14.05
N LYS A 326 -1.75 -9.02 13.73
CA LYS A 326 -1.56 -10.15 12.80
C LYS A 326 -1.11 -9.71 11.41
N THR A 327 -1.71 -8.68 10.82
CA THR A 327 -1.28 -8.17 9.50
C THR A 327 0.13 -7.59 9.58
N LYS A 328 0.39 -6.74 10.58
CA LYS A 328 1.70 -6.14 10.85
C LYS A 328 2.81 -7.19 11.03
N ALA A 329 2.55 -8.24 11.82
CA ALA A 329 3.49 -9.35 12.01
C ALA A 329 3.73 -10.13 10.70
N GLY A 330 2.67 -10.40 9.92
CA GLY A 330 2.79 -11.05 8.61
C GLY A 330 3.61 -10.24 7.60
N THR A 331 3.41 -8.91 7.55
CA THR A 331 4.18 -8.03 6.67
C THR A 331 5.62 -7.88 7.15
N LYS A 332 5.87 -7.83 8.47
CA LYS A 332 7.22 -7.90 9.04
C LYS A 332 7.93 -9.21 8.67
N GLU A 333 7.24 -10.36 8.71
CA GLU A 333 7.84 -11.64 8.30
C GLU A 333 8.19 -11.67 6.80
N LYS A 334 7.32 -11.12 5.93
CA LYS A 334 7.62 -10.94 4.50
C LYS A 334 8.89 -10.11 4.31
N TRP A 335 9.00 -8.96 4.99
CA TRP A 335 10.21 -8.14 4.95
C TRP A 335 11.45 -8.88 5.46
N ASN A 336 11.35 -9.59 6.59
CA ASN A 336 12.48 -10.32 7.14
C ASN A 336 12.97 -11.42 6.18
N LYS A 337 12.04 -12.12 5.50
CA LYS A 337 12.37 -13.12 4.46
C LYS A 337 13.11 -12.50 3.28
N GLU A 338 12.72 -11.30 2.83
CA GLU A 338 13.36 -10.60 1.72
C GLU A 338 14.73 -10.03 2.10
N LEU A 339 14.88 -9.45 3.30
CA LEU A 339 16.15 -8.94 3.81
C LEU A 339 17.15 -10.05 4.11
N ALA A 340 16.69 -11.23 4.56
CA ALA A 340 17.52 -12.42 4.82
C ALA A 340 18.19 -13.01 3.56
N LYS A 341 17.87 -12.51 2.36
CA LYS A 341 18.51 -12.94 1.10
C LYS A 341 19.98 -12.56 1.01
N ILE A 342 20.45 -11.58 1.80
CA ILE A 342 21.87 -11.24 1.92
C ILE A 342 22.23 -11.05 3.40
N GLU A 343 22.95 -12.02 3.98
CA GLU A 343 23.60 -11.82 5.28
C GLU A 343 24.91 -11.04 5.09
N VAL A 344 25.04 -9.91 5.79
CA VAL A 344 26.28 -9.12 5.84
C VAL A 344 26.85 -9.01 7.25
N LYS A 345 28.17 -8.86 7.32
CA LYS A 345 28.92 -8.51 8.54
C LYS A 345 29.63 -7.18 8.32
N THR A 346 29.25 -6.17 9.09
CA THR A 346 29.85 -4.83 9.04
C THR A 346 30.66 -4.56 10.30
N MET A 347 31.55 -3.55 10.25
CA MET A 347 32.34 -3.15 11.42
C MET A 347 31.52 -2.37 12.47
N THR A 348 30.34 -1.86 12.10
CA THR A 348 29.50 -1.02 12.97
C THR A 348 28.02 -1.27 12.72
N ASN A 349 27.18 -1.00 13.74
CA ASN A 349 25.73 -1.04 13.62
C ASN A 349 25.19 -0.04 12.56
N ALA A 350 25.82 1.13 12.43
CA ALA A 350 25.50 2.09 11.37
C ALA A 350 25.72 1.52 9.96
N GLY A 351 26.73 0.65 9.79
CA GLY A 351 26.92 -0.12 8.56
C GLY A 351 25.79 -1.10 8.28
N MET A 352 25.31 -1.84 9.31
CA MET A 352 24.12 -2.70 9.17
C MET A 352 22.90 -1.87 8.75
N ILE A 353 22.68 -0.74 9.42
CA ILE A 353 21.53 0.14 9.14
C ILE A 353 21.59 0.66 7.70
N THR A 354 22.76 1.13 7.26
CA THR A 354 22.96 1.62 5.89
C THR A 354 22.68 0.53 4.86
N PHE A 355 23.18 -0.69 5.09
CA PHE A 355 23.03 -1.81 4.16
C PHE A 355 21.57 -2.29 4.06
N TYR A 356 20.94 -2.65 5.19
CA TYR A 356 19.57 -3.20 5.16
C TYR A 356 18.54 -2.14 4.76
N THR A 357 18.76 -0.86 5.07
CA THR A 357 17.88 0.22 4.59
C THR A 357 18.03 0.44 3.07
N ALA A 358 19.25 0.37 2.52
CA ALA A 358 19.42 0.40 1.07
C ALA A 358 18.76 -0.82 0.40
N LEU A 359 18.94 -2.02 0.95
CA LEU A 359 18.31 -3.26 0.46
C LEU A 359 16.77 -3.16 0.54
N TYR A 360 16.21 -2.64 1.62
CA TYR A 360 14.78 -2.33 1.76
C TYR A 360 14.28 -1.43 0.62
N HIS A 361 14.96 -0.31 0.34
CA HIS A 361 14.59 0.58 -0.76
C HIS A 361 14.62 -0.08 -2.13
N THR A 362 15.52 -1.04 -2.38
CA THR A 362 15.53 -1.81 -3.64
C THR A 362 14.26 -2.63 -3.86
N MET A 363 13.46 -2.91 -2.82
CA MET A 363 12.29 -3.79 -2.88
C MET A 363 10.97 -3.04 -2.68
N LEU A 364 10.98 -1.71 -2.83
CA LEU A 364 9.79 -0.86 -2.85
C LEU A 364 9.18 -0.69 -4.25
N SER A 365 9.93 -1.02 -5.31
CA SER A 365 9.52 -0.87 -6.72
C SER A 365 10.40 -1.75 -7.61
N PRO A 366 9.93 -2.26 -8.78
CA PRO A 366 8.56 -2.21 -9.32
C PRO A 366 7.50 -2.83 -8.40
N ILE A 367 6.25 -2.42 -8.51
CA ILE A 367 5.14 -2.88 -7.66
C ILE A 367 4.20 -3.82 -8.41
N ILE A 368 3.56 -4.74 -7.69
CA ILE A 368 2.53 -5.61 -8.26
C ILE A 368 1.36 -4.79 -8.82
N TYR A 369 0.91 -5.11 -10.03
CA TYR A 369 -0.09 -4.36 -10.79
C TYR A 369 -1.14 -5.28 -11.43
N GLU A 370 -1.73 -6.14 -10.60
CA GLU A 370 -2.86 -7.00 -10.91
C GLU A 370 -3.71 -7.21 -9.65
N ASP A 371 -5.01 -7.48 -9.80
CA ASP A 371 -5.87 -7.92 -8.70
C ASP A 371 -5.56 -9.38 -8.30
N VAL A 372 -6.12 -9.87 -7.19
CA VAL A 372 -5.95 -11.28 -6.74
C VAL A 372 -6.53 -12.32 -7.71
N ASP A 373 -7.33 -11.89 -8.70
CA ASP A 373 -7.82 -12.73 -9.79
C ASP A 373 -7.00 -12.60 -11.09
N GLY A 374 -5.79 -12.03 -11.03
CA GLY A 374 -4.85 -11.90 -12.15
C GLY A 374 -5.21 -10.82 -13.17
N ARG A 375 -6.35 -10.14 -13.00
CA ARG A 375 -6.77 -9.08 -13.93
C ARG A 375 -6.01 -7.78 -13.70
N TYR A 376 -5.67 -7.09 -14.79
CA TYR A 376 -4.99 -5.80 -14.75
C TYR A 376 -5.42 -4.87 -15.90
N ARG A 377 -5.17 -3.57 -15.72
CA ARG A 377 -5.31 -2.56 -16.78
C ARG A 377 -4.09 -2.62 -17.71
N GLY A 378 -4.31 -2.91 -18.99
CA GLY A 378 -3.26 -2.87 -20.02
C GLY A 378 -2.96 -1.43 -20.49
N LEU A 379 -1.82 -1.24 -21.16
CA LEU A 379 -1.40 0.04 -21.75
C LEU A 379 -2.44 0.61 -22.73
N ASP A 380 -3.11 -0.28 -23.46
CA ASP A 380 -4.25 -0.01 -24.35
C ASP A 380 -5.56 0.36 -23.61
N GLN A 381 -5.51 0.46 -22.27
CA GLN A 381 -6.62 0.70 -21.33
C GLN A 381 -7.66 -0.43 -21.25
N ASN A 382 -7.47 -1.55 -21.95
CA ASN A 382 -8.31 -2.73 -21.82
C ASN A 382 -8.02 -3.48 -20.50
N ILE A 383 -8.87 -4.45 -20.16
CA ILE A 383 -8.62 -5.38 -19.05
C ILE A 383 -8.01 -6.65 -19.62
N HIS A 384 -6.79 -6.94 -19.18
CA HIS A 384 -6.05 -8.15 -19.50
C HIS A 384 -6.01 -9.06 -18.27
N THR A 385 -5.55 -10.29 -18.44
CA THR A 385 -5.29 -11.24 -17.34
C THR A 385 -3.89 -11.78 -17.51
N SER A 386 -3.11 -11.79 -16.44
CA SER A 386 -1.76 -12.36 -16.45
C SER A 386 -1.84 -13.90 -16.46
N ASP A 387 -1.15 -14.54 -17.40
CA ASP A 387 -1.13 -16.00 -17.54
C ASP A 387 0.31 -16.51 -17.42
N GLY A 388 0.58 -17.31 -16.39
CA GLY A 388 1.92 -17.80 -16.08
C GLY A 388 2.92 -16.73 -15.59
N PHE A 389 2.45 -15.57 -15.12
CA PHE A 389 3.25 -14.52 -14.47
C PHE A 389 2.41 -13.64 -13.55
N THR A 390 3.05 -12.90 -12.65
CA THR A 390 2.44 -11.74 -11.99
C THR A 390 2.84 -10.44 -12.71
N ASN A 391 1.87 -9.60 -13.04
CA ASN A 391 2.10 -8.32 -13.70
C ASN A 391 2.65 -7.25 -12.73
N TYR A 392 3.65 -6.49 -13.16
CA TYR A 392 4.31 -5.42 -12.41
C TYR A 392 4.23 -4.06 -13.12
N THR A 393 4.41 -2.97 -12.38
CA THR A 393 4.50 -1.61 -12.92
C THR A 393 5.44 -0.70 -12.11
N ILE A 394 5.71 0.52 -12.59
CA ILE A 394 6.79 1.42 -12.15
C ILE A 394 8.16 0.89 -12.59
N PHE A 395 8.45 1.07 -13.88
CA PHE A 395 9.71 0.68 -14.51
C PHE A 395 10.57 1.91 -14.81
N SER A 396 11.40 2.36 -13.85
CA SER A 396 12.34 3.50 -14.02
C SER A 396 13.61 3.09 -14.76
N LEU A 397 13.45 2.61 -15.99
CA LEU A 397 14.47 1.77 -16.66
C LEU A 397 15.76 2.49 -16.98
N TRP A 398 15.77 3.82 -17.12
CA TRP A 398 17.00 4.60 -17.29
C TRP A 398 17.93 4.55 -16.07
N ASP A 399 17.39 4.28 -14.88
CA ASP A 399 18.16 4.10 -13.64
C ASP A 399 18.35 2.62 -13.34
N THR A 400 17.26 1.85 -13.34
CA THR A 400 17.21 0.52 -12.72
C THR A 400 17.99 -0.54 -13.47
N PHE A 401 18.21 -0.38 -14.79
CA PHE A 401 19.05 -1.28 -15.57
C PHE A 401 20.51 -1.34 -15.08
N ARG A 402 20.99 -0.26 -14.45
CA ARG A 402 22.41 -0.09 -14.08
C ARG A 402 22.85 -0.97 -12.91
N ALA A 403 21.93 -1.27 -11.99
CA ALA A 403 22.25 -1.95 -10.74
C ALA A 403 21.06 -2.70 -10.12
N LEU A 404 19.82 -2.21 -10.24
CA LEU A 404 18.65 -2.84 -9.61
C LEU A 404 18.26 -4.15 -10.30
N HIS A 405 18.06 -4.15 -11.61
CA HIS A 405 17.78 -5.39 -12.35
C HIS A 405 18.97 -6.38 -12.33
N PRO A 406 20.25 -5.93 -12.41
CA PRO A 406 21.40 -6.79 -12.11
C PRO A 406 21.38 -7.42 -10.71
N LEU A 407 21.00 -6.68 -9.67
CA LEU A 407 20.81 -7.23 -8.32
C LEU A 407 19.65 -8.23 -8.26
N PHE A 408 18.54 -7.95 -8.94
CA PHE A 408 17.39 -8.84 -9.01
C PHE A 408 17.68 -10.16 -9.73
N ASN A 409 18.62 -10.20 -10.69
CA ASN A 409 19.11 -11.46 -11.25
C ASN A 409 19.80 -12.37 -10.21
N ILE A 410 20.24 -11.82 -9.07
CA ILE A 410 20.85 -12.56 -7.95
C ILE A 410 19.79 -12.91 -6.89
N ILE A 411 19.00 -11.94 -6.43
CA ILE A 411 18.13 -12.08 -5.25
C ILE A 411 16.62 -12.15 -5.55
N GLN A 412 16.19 -11.88 -6.78
CA GLN A 412 14.79 -11.89 -7.20
C GLN A 412 14.55 -12.55 -8.58
N PRO A 413 15.25 -13.63 -8.99
CA PRO A 413 15.26 -14.07 -10.40
C PRO A 413 13.87 -14.40 -10.95
N GLU A 414 13.01 -15.08 -10.17
CA GLU A 414 11.62 -15.38 -10.54
C GLU A 414 10.80 -14.09 -10.77
N ARG A 415 10.93 -13.12 -9.85
CA ARG A 415 10.22 -11.85 -9.92
C ARG A 415 10.73 -10.96 -11.04
N ASN A 416 12.04 -10.97 -11.32
CA ASN A 416 12.64 -10.22 -12.43
C ASN A 416 12.18 -10.79 -13.78
N ASN A 417 12.03 -12.11 -13.89
CA ASN A 417 11.43 -12.77 -15.05
C ASN A 417 9.96 -12.36 -15.25
N ASP A 418 9.18 -12.22 -14.18
CA ASP A 418 7.79 -11.73 -14.27
C ASP A 418 7.71 -10.22 -14.59
N MET A 419 8.67 -9.42 -14.12
CA MET A 419 8.85 -8.02 -14.57
C MET A 419 9.16 -7.96 -16.08
N ILE A 420 10.04 -8.84 -16.60
CA ILE A 420 10.33 -8.95 -18.04
C ILE A 420 9.06 -9.31 -18.84
N LYS A 421 8.27 -10.29 -18.38
CA LYS A 421 6.98 -10.63 -19.02
C LYS A 421 5.98 -9.47 -18.97
N SER A 422 5.98 -8.67 -17.91
CA SER A 422 5.18 -7.44 -17.82
C SER A 422 5.61 -6.41 -18.86
N MET A 423 6.91 -6.29 -19.14
CA MET A 423 7.44 -5.43 -20.21
C MET A 423 7.08 -5.96 -21.61
N LEU A 424 7.06 -7.29 -21.81
CA LEU A 424 6.60 -7.91 -23.06
C LEU A 424 5.09 -7.68 -23.27
N ALA A 425 4.26 -7.84 -22.23
CA ALA A 425 2.85 -7.52 -22.29
C ALA A 425 2.59 -6.03 -22.61
N HIS A 426 3.43 -5.13 -22.07
CA HIS A 426 3.42 -3.71 -22.46
C HIS A 426 3.75 -3.52 -23.94
N TYR A 427 4.76 -4.21 -24.48
CA TYR A 427 5.13 -4.18 -25.90
C TYR A 427 3.98 -4.65 -26.80
N ASP A 428 3.33 -5.76 -26.47
CA ASP A 428 2.20 -6.31 -27.24
C ASP A 428 0.99 -5.35 -27.26
N GLN A 429 0.82 -4.57 -26.19
CA GLN A 429 -0.23 -3.55 -26.04
C GLN A 429 0.18 -2.17 -26.58
N SER A 430 1.42 -2.01 -27.06
CA SER A 430 1.98 -0.72 -27.49
C SER A 430 1.69 -0.43 -28.97
N VAL A 431 0.99 0.67 -29.24
CA VAL A 431 0.77 1.19 -30.61
C VAL A 431 2.06 1.62 -31.33
N HIS A 432 3.17 1.69 -30.61
CA HIS A 432 4.50 1.96 -31.17
C HIS A 432 5.32 0.69 -31.39
N HIS A 433 4.83 -0.49 -30.96
CA HIS A 433 5.59 -1.74 -30.91
C HIS A 433 6.94 -1.55 -30.22
N MET A 434 6.91 -0.94 -29.03
CA MET A 434 8.08 -0.66 -28.20
C MET A 434 7.89 -1.21 -26.79
N LEU A 435 8.97 -1.76 -26.24
CA LEU A 435 9.12 -2.01 -24.81
C LEU A 435 9.05 -0.68 -24.03
N PRO A 436 8.70 -0.70 -22.74
CA PRO A 436 8.60 0.52 -21.95
C PRO A 436 9.93 1.28 -21.88
N VAL A 437 9.85 2.61 -21.85
CA VAL A 437 11.00 3.50 -21.61
C VAL A 437 10.97 3.95 -20.15
N TRP A 438 9.83 4.49 -19.71
CA TRP A 438 9.49 4.64 -18.30
C TRP A 438 7.98 4.57 -18.18
N SER A 439 7.48 3.50 -17.55
CA SER A 439 6.04 3.24 -17.48
C SER A 439 5.56 2.97 -16.06
N HIS A 440 4.33 3.42 -15.80
CA HIS A 440 3.61 3.15 -14.57
C HIS A 440 2.11 3.16 -14.83
N TYR A 441 1.36 2.38 -14.04
CA TYR A 441 -0.11 2.41 -14.00
C TYR A 441 -0.76 2.47 -15.40
N ALA A 442 -0.43 1.48 -16.25
CA ALA A 442 -0.94 1.38 -17.61
C ALA A 442 -0.65 2.59 -18.55
N ASN A 443 0.43 3.35 -18.29
CA ASN A 443 0.86 4.47 -19.12
C ASN A 443 2.37 4.39 -19.40
N GLU A 444 2.76 4.56 -20.66
CA GLU A 444 4.13 4.96 -21.05
C GLU A 444 4.22 6.49 -20.99
N ASN A 445 5.34 7.04 -20.49
CA ASN A 445 5.50 8.48 -20.31
C ASN A 445 6.78 9.07 -20.92
N TRP A 446 7.60 8.24 -21.58
CA TRP A 446 8.78 8.62 -22.38
C TRP A 446 9.91 9.32 -21.62
N CYS A 447 9.89 9.28 -20.29
CA CYS A 447 11.07 9.50 -19.46
C CYS A 447 12.04 8.31 -19.66
N MET A 448 13.36 8.40 -19.52
CA MET A 448 14.20 9.55 -19.83
C MET A 448 14.63 9.52 -21.31
N ILE A 449 15.58 8.64 -21.64
CA ILE A 449 16.16 8.44 -22.98
C ILE A 449 16.56 6.97 -23.15
N GLY A 450 16.86 6.57 -24.39
CA GLY A 450 17.24 5.19 -24.71
C GLY A 450 16.05 4.24 -24.74
N TYR A 451 16.32 2.94 -24.64
CA TYR A 451 15.33 1.86 -24.64
C TYR A 451 15.79 0.75 -23.68
N HIS A 452 16.08 1.15 -22.44
CA HIS A 452 16.84 0.35 -21.47
C HIS A 452 16.19 -0.98 -21.04
N ALA A 453 14.94 -1.25 -21.41
CA ALA A 453 14.30 -2.56 -21.29
C ALA A 453 15.04 -3.71 -22.01
N VAL A 454 15.94 -3.41 -22.96
CA VAL A 454 16.72 -4.43 -23.69
C VAL A 454 18.03 -4.84 -22.99
N SER A 455 18.37 -4.21 -21.86
CA SER A 455 19.62 -4.42 -21.13
C SER A 455 19.45 -5.29 -19.89
#